data_AF-A0A6J4KKJ7-F1
#
_entry.id   AF-A0A6J4KKJ7-F1
#
_cell.length_a   1.000
_cell.length_b   1.000
_cell.length_c   1.000
_cell.angle_alpha   90.00
_cell.angle_beta   90.00
_cell.angle_gamma   90.00
#
_symmetry.space_group_name_H-M   'P 1'
#
loop_
_entity.id
_entity.type
_entity.pdbx_description
1 polymer ?
#
loop_
_entity_poly.entity_id
_entity_poly.type
_entity_poly.pdbx_seq_one_letter_code
_entity_poly.pdbx_strand_id
1 'polypeptide(L)'
;EDYFPNKVHQQIVSEPFTTAAVPGSYDVIARIHGGGVTGQAGALRLGIARCLNSVDEEASRPSLKKAGMLTRDARIKERKKAGLKKARKAPQYSKR
;
A
#
# COMPACT_ATOMS: atom_id res chain seq x y z
N GLU A 1 14.03 -10.94 -2.31
CA GLU A 1 14.60 -9.67 -2.83
C GLU A 1 14.44 -9.53 -4.35
N ASP A 2 14.41 -10.64 -5.09
CA ASP A 2 14.27 -10.63 -6.56
C ASP A 2 12.95 -10.04 -7.08
N TYR A 3 11.84 -10.21 -6.33
CA TYR A 3 10.53 -9.75 -6.76
C TYR A 3 10.34 -8.22 -6.66
N PHE A 4 11.01 -7.59 -5.69
CA PHE A 4 10.98 -6.14 -5.49
C PHE A 4 12.42 -5.60 -5.60
N PRO A 5 12.92 -5.28 -6.81
CA PRO A 5 14.30 -4.87 -7.00
C PRO A 5 14.59 -3.48 -6.41
N ASN A 6 13.56 -2.66 -6.22
CA ASN A 6 13.70 -1.30 -5.71
C ASN A 6 13.68 -1.27 -4.17
N LYS A 7 14.71 -0.67 -3.56
CA LYS A 7 14.85 -0.56 -2.09
C LYS A 7 13.66 0.11 -1.41
N VAL A 8 13.03 1.08 -2.09
CA VAL A 8 11.84 1.76 -1.56
C VAL A 8 10.68 0.79 -1.34
N HIS A 9 10.48 -0.16 -2.25
CA HIS A 9 9.41 -1.16 -2.12
C HIS A 9 9.72 -2.17 -1.02
N GLN A 10 10.98 -2.55 -0.86
CA GLN A 10 11.43 -3.41 0.24
C GLN A 10 11.18 -2.74 1.59
N GLN A 11 11.53 -1.45 1.72
CA GLN A 11 11.26 -0.67 2.94
C GLN A 11 9.77 -0.62 3.29
N ILE A 12 8.91 -0.37 2.30
CA ILE A 12 7.44 -0.34 2.49
C ILE A 12 6.94 -1.69 3.03
N VAL A 13 7.49 -2.80 2.54
CA VAL A 13 7.10 -4.15 2.99
C VAL A 13 7.62 -4.44 4.40
N SER A 14 8.80 -3.93 4.77
CA SER A 14 9.39 -4.14 6.10
C SER A 14 8.84 -3.21 7.20
N GLU A 15 8.24 -2.09 6.81
CA GLU A 15 7.69 -1.05 7.69
C GLU A 15 6.81 -1.58 8.85
N PRO A 16 5.88 -2.53 8.63
CA PRO A 16 5.01 -3.06 9.68
C PRO A 16 5.78 -3.77 10.79
N PHE A 17 6.83 -4.51 10.44
CA PHE A 17 7.65 -5.23 11.42
C PHE A 17 8.43 -4.28 12.31
N THR A 18 8.98 -3.21 11.73
CA THR A 18 9.67 -2.17 12.50
C THR A 18 8.72 -1.42 13.43
N THR A 19 7.48 -1.19 12.99
CA THR A 19 6.47 -0.46 13.78
C THR A 19 5.92 -1.31 14.93
N ALA A 20 5.80 -2.62 14.72
CA ALA A 20 5.41 -3.58 15.75
C ALA A 20 6.59 -4.07 16.61
N ALA A 21 7.81 -3.53 16.40
CA ALA A 21 9.03 -3.90 17.12
C ALA A 21 9.38 -5.41 17.07
N VAL A 22 9.00 -6.09 15.99
CA VAL A 22 9.24 -7.54 15.76
C VAL A 22 10.01 -7.81 14.45
N PRO A 23 11.20 -7.22 14.27
CA PRO A 23 12.01 -7.48 13.08
C PRO A 23 12.56 -8.91 13.10
N GLY A 24 12.36 -9.66 12.01
CA GLY A 24 12.95 -10.99 11.83
C GLY A 24 12.29 -12.12 12.63
N SER A 25 11.21 -11.85 13.36
CA SER A 25 10.51 -12.87 14.16
C SER A 25 9.56 -13.76 13.37
N TYR A 26 9.21 -13.37 12.14
CA TYR A 26 8.18 -14.02 11.32
C TYR A 26 8.66 -14.28 9.90
N ASP A 27 8.25 -15.42 9.34
CA ASP A 27 8.38 -15.71 7.91
C ASP A 27 7.06 -15.37 7.18
N VAL A 28 7.16 -14.83 5.97
CA VAL A 28 6.01 -14.34 5.20
C VAL A 28 5.98 -15.01 3.84
N ILE A 29 4.95 -15.84 3.64
CA ILE A 29 4.63 -16.43 2.34
C ILE A 29 3.38 -15.75 1.80
N ALA A 30 3.52 -14.97 0.74
CA ALA A 30 2.42 -14.23 0.14
C ALA A 30 2.23 -14.57 -1.35
N ARG A 31 0.98 -14.66 -1.79
CA ARG A 31 0.60 -14.74 -3.20
C ARG A 31 -0.09 -13.44 -3.61
N ILE A 32 0.44 -12.77 -4.61
CA ILE A 32 -0.05 -11.46 -5.06
C ILE A 32 -0.31 -11.53 -6.57
N HIS A 33 -1.48 -11.06 -6.99
CA HIS A 33 -1.89 -11.08 -8.40
C HIS A 33 -2.48 -9.73 -8.81
N GLY A 34 -2.22 -9.31 -10.05
CA GLY A 34 -2.70 -8.06 -10.63
C GLY A 34 -1.97 -6.79 -10.14
N GLY A 35 -2.39 -5.64 -10.65
CA GLY A 35 -1.77 -4.35 -10.34
C GLY A 35 -0.36 -4.18 -10.92
N GLY A 36 0.39 -3.21 -10.38
CA GLY A 36 1.81 -2.99 -10.67
C GLY A 36 2.65 -3.09 -9.40
N VAL A 37 3.97 -3.10 -9.55
CA VAL A 37 4.94 -3.35 -8.47
C VAL A 37 4.72 -2.46 -7.23
N THR A 38 4.48 -1.16 -7.45
CA THR A 38 4.20 -0.19 -6.39
C THR A 38 2.91 -0.51 -5.63
N GLY A 39 1.84 -0.85 -6.34
CA GLY A 39 0.56 -1.24 -5.76
C GLY A 39 0.64 -2.57 -5.01
N GLN A 40 1.41 -3.52 -5.53
CA GLN A 40 1.64 -4.81 -4.89
C GLN A 40 2.42 -4.67 -3.57
N ALA A 41 3.45 -3.82 -3.53
CA ALA A 41 4.19 -3.55 -2.29
C ALA A 41 3.26 -2.96 -1.20
N GLY A 42 2.40 -2.01 -1.57
CA GLY A 42 1.40 -1.45 -0.64
C GLY A 42 0.34 -2.47 -0.20
N ALA A 43 -0.08 -3.36 -1.10
CA ALA A 43 -1.02 -4.44 -0.78
C ALA A 43 -0.41 -5.45 0.20
N LEU A 44 0.85 -5.84 -0.02
CA LEU A 44 1.58 -6.74 0.86
C LEU A 44 1.78 -6.12 2.25
N ARG A 45 2.16 -4.83 2.32
CA ARG A 45 2.27 -4.09 3.59
C ARG A 45 0.99 -4.14 4.40
N LEU A 46 -0.17 -3.89 3.77
CA LEU A 46 -1.47 -3.94 4.46
C LEU A 46 -1.81 -5.36 4.91
N GLY A 47 -1.49 -6.37 4.10
CA GLY A 47 -1.67 -7.78 4.47
C GLY A 47 -0.86 -8.14 5.72
N ILE A 48 0.44 -7.82 5.72
CA ILE A 48 1.34 -8.06 6.85
C ILE A 48 0.85 -7.35 8.10
N ALA A 49 0.48 -6.06 8.01
CA ALA A 49 0.00 -5.30 9.17
C ALA A 49 -1.27 -5.91 9.78
N ARG A 50 -2.17 -6.45 8.96
CA ARG A 50 -3.38 -7.14 9.44
C ARG A 50 -3.05 -8.48 10.08
N CYS A 51 -2.15 -9.26 9.48
CA CYS A 51 -1.69 -10.52 10.06
C CYS A 51 -1.03 -10.29 11.43
N LEU A 52 -0.11 -9.33 11.54
CA LEU A 52 0.54 -8.97 12.82
C LEU A 52 -0.48 -8.55 13.87
N ASN A 53 -1.48 -7.73 13.48
CA ASN A 53 -2.55 -7.37 14.39
C ASN A 53 -3.32 -8.60 14.87
N SER A 54 -3.61 -9.59 14.03
CA SER A 54 -4.32 -10.80 14.44
C SER A 54 -3.50 -11.76 15.31
N VAL A 55 -2.17 -11.71 15.25
CA VAL A 55 -1.29 -12.54 16.10
C VAL A 55 -1.22 -11.98 17.52
N ASP A 56 -1.06 -10.66 17.65
CA ASP A 56 -0.99 -9.98 18.94
C ASP A 56 -1.75 -8.64 18.87
N GLU A 57 -3.05 -8.70 19.17
CA GLU A 57 -3.95 -7.55 19.10
C GLU A 57 -3.65 -6.50 20.17
N GLU A 58 -3.18 -6.89 21.35
CA GLU A 58 -2.97 -5.95 22.46
C GLU A 58 -1.69 -5.13 22.27
N ALA A 59 -0.60 -5.77 21.86
CA ALA A 59 0.68 -5.08 21.67
C ALA A 59 0.77 -4.35 20.33
N SER A 60 0.24 -4.95 19.25
CA SER A 60 0.48 -4.46 17.88
C SER A 60 -0.55 -3.42 17.42
N ARG A 61 -1.79 -3.48 17.91
CA ARG A 61 -2.86 -2.59 17.43
C ARG A 61 -2.62 -1.10 17.70
N PRO A 62 -2.14 -0.67 18.88
CA PRO A 62 -1.97 0.75 19.17
C PRO A 62 -0.93 1.41 18.25
N SER A 63 0.21 0.75 18.03
CA SER A 63 1.29 1.26 17.18
C SER A 63 0.89 1.26 15.70
N LEU A 64 0.34 0.14 15.19
CA LEU A 64 -0.06 0.01 13.79
C LEU A 64 -1.23 0.93 13.42
N LYS A 65 -2.19 1.12 14.33
CA LYS A 65 -3.31 2.05 14.10
C LYS A 65 -2.84 3.50 14.08
N LYS A 66 -1.94 3.88 14.99
CA LYS A 66 -1.36 5.24 15.04
C LYS A 66 -0.53 5.53 13.79
N ALA A 67 0.20 4.54 13.27
CA ALA A 67 0.94 4.65 12.02
C ALA A 67 0.06 4.59 10.75
N GLY A 68 -1.25 4.37 10.89
CA GLY A 68 -2.18 4.33 9.75
C GLY A 68 -2.06 3.08 8.87
N MET A 69 -1.41 2.01 9.36
CA MET A 69 -1.11 0.81 8.56
C MET A 69 -2.28 -0.16 8.42
N LEU A 70 -3.33 -0.01 9.24
CA LEU A 70 -4.53 -0.86 9.21
C LEU A 70 -5.59 -0.37 8.20
N THR A 71 -5.43 0.86 7.70
CA THR A 71 -6.38 1.50 6.79
C THR A 71 -6.06 1.16 5.34
N ARG A 72 -7.07 0.75 4.58
CA ARG A 72 -6.94 0.56 3.13
C ARG A 72 -6.86 1.91 2.43
N ASP A 73 -5.87 2.08 1.53
CA ASP A 73 -5.85 3.21 0.61
C ASP A 73 -7.03 3.12 -0.37
N ALA A 74 -7.93 4.11 -0.31
CA ALA A 74 -9.12 4.18 -1.16
C ALA A 74 -8.86 4.84 -2.52
N ARG A 75 -7.66 5.38 -2.75
CA ARG A 75 -7.33 6.08 -4.01
C ARG A 75 -7.36 5.10 -5.17
N ILE A 76 -8.12 5.45 -6.21
CA ILE A 76 -8.23 4.70 -7.45
C ILE A 76 -8.18 5.65 -8.64
N LYS A 77 -7.73 5.16 -9.79
CA LYS A 77 -7.70 5.93 -11.03
C LYS A 77 -9.12 6.33 -11.44
N GLU A 78 -9.39 7.63 -11.49
CA GLU A 78 -10.66 8.13 -11.96
C GLU A 78 -10.84 7.89 -13.46
N ARG A 79 -12.08 7.58 -13.87
CA ARG A 79 -12.44 7.39 -15.29
C ARG A 79 -12.30 8.69 -16.09
N LYS A 80 -12.09 8.56 -17.40
CA LYS A 80 -12.18 9.69 -18.35
C LYS A 80 -13.65 10.12 -18.50
N LYS A 81 -13.92 11.43 -18.48
CA LYS A 81 -15.24 12.00 -18.77
C LYS A 81 -15.31 12.41 -20.24
N ALA A 82 -16.49 12.33 -20.85
CA ALA A 82 -16.70 12.75 -22.23
C ALA A 82 -16.36 14.25 -22.38
N GLY A 83 -15.77 14.64 -23.51
CA GLY A 83 -15.30 16.01 -23.76
C GLY A 83 -13.98 16.41 -23.07
N LEU A 84 -13.47 15.64 -22.11
CA LEU A 84 -12.17 15.90 -21.48
C LEU A 84 -11.04 15.06 -22.11
N LYS A 85 -9.80 15.59 -22.07
CA LYS A 85 -8.59 14.89 -22.54
C LYS A 85 -8.18 13.75 -21.58
N LYS A 86 -8.39 13.92 -20.28
CA LYS A 86 -8.16 12.89 -19.22
C LYS A 86 -9.34 12.91 -18.22
N ALA A 87 -9.19 12.30 -17.04
CA ALA A 87 -10.22 12.34 -15.99
C ALA A 87 -10.67 13.76 -15.62
N ARG A 88 -9.72 14.71 -15.51
CA ARG A 88 -9.98 16.12 -15.16
C ARG A 88 -9.44 17.15 -16.16
N LYS A 89 -8.47 16.77 -17.01
CA LYS A 89 -7.81 17.71 -17.94
C LYS A 89 -8.76 18.09 -19.07
N ALA A 90 -9.20 19.35 -19.10
CA ALA A 90 -9.98 19.92 -20.19
C ALA A 90 -9.11 20.21 -21.43
N PRO A 91 -9.69 20.23 -22.64
CA PRO A 91 -9.05 20.86 -23.79
C PRO A 91 -8.83 22.35 -23.55
N GLN A 92 -7.95 22.97 -24.34
CA GLN A 92 -7.75 24.42 -24.28
C GLN A 92 -9.04 25.11 -24.72
N TYR A 93 -9.57 25.99 -23.86
CA TYR A 93 -10.76 26.76 -24.15
C TYR A 93 -10.39 28.02 -24.95
N SER A 94 -11.12 28.29 -26.03
CA SER A 94 -11.05 29.57 -26.76
C SER A 94 -12.30 30.38 -26.44
N LYS A 95 -12.10 31.63 -25.99
CA LYS A 95 -13.18 32.60 -25.70
C LYS A 95 -13.62 33.43 -26.90
N ARG A 96 -12.80 33.44 -27.96
CA ARG A 96 -12.96 34.32 -29.13
C ARG A 96 -14.14 33.90 -29.98
#